data_AF-A0A7J4SN90-F1
#
_entry.id   AF-A0A7J4SN90-F1
#
_cell.length_a   1.000
_cell.length_b   1.000
_cell.length_c   1.000
_cell.angle_alpha   90.00
_cell.angle_beta   90.00
_cell.angle_gamma   90.00
#
_symmetry.space_group_name_H-M   'P 1'
#
loop_
_entity.id
_entity.type
_entity.pdbx_description
1 polymer ?
#
loop_
_entity_poly.entity_id
_entity_poly.type
_entity_poly.pdbx_seq_one_letter_code
_entity_poly.pdbx_strand_id
1 'polypeptide(L)'
;PENDSRIDLLCDATSNPSVKAIDIEFSSIISGHGQRAIEHARKHNISTIISTHNFNSTPSLPELESILTESTKIGDVGKLSVTAESPSDITNLLVATWNQTQSGNLVATMSMGTLGSHSRVIAPFYGSKIGYAPLDLNNTTAPGQYSLETLRNLIKSLS
;
A
#
# COMPACT_ATOMS: atom_id res chain seq x y z
N PRO A 1 -2.88 -5.96 -15.22
CA PRO A 1 -4.21 -5.31 -15.28
C PRO A 1 -5.23 -6.11 -14.48
N GLU A 2 -6.02 -5.46 -13.63
CA GLU A 2 -7.13 -6.13 -12.95
C GLU A 2 -8.23 -6.43 -13.97
N ASN A 3 -8.55 -7.72 -14.10
CA ASN A 3 -9.57 -8.26 -14.98
C ASN A 3 -10.31 -9.37 -14.21
N ASP A 4 -11.43 -9.85 -14.76
CA ASP A 4 -12.25 -10.85 -14.07
C ASP A 4 -11.45 -12.09 -13.65
N SER A 5 -10.48 -12.53 -14.47
CA SER A 5 -9.60 -13.65 -14.15
C SER A 5 -8.72 -13.42 -12.92
N ARG A 6 -8.21 -12.20 -12.70
CA ARG A 6 -7.48 -11.86 -11.46
C ARG A 6 -8.40 -11.84 -10.26
N ILE A 7 -9.62 -11.31 -10.41
CA ILE A 7 -10.61 -11.28 -9.33
C ILE A 7 -11.03 -12.70 -8.93
N ASP A 8 -11.23 -13.60 -9.90
CA ASP A 8 -11.49 -15.03 -9.65
C ASP A 8 -10.38 -15.65 -8.80
N LEU A 9 -9.11 -15.41 -9.17
CA LEU A 9 -7.94 -15.87 -8.42
C LEU A 9 -7.92 -15.37 -6.98
N LEU A 10 -8.28 -14.09 -6.75
CA LEU A 10 -8.39 -13.55 -5.39
C LEU A 10 -9.53 -14.21 -4.61
N CYS A 11 -10.68 -14.42 -5.24
CA CYS A 11 -11.82 -15.11 -4.63
C CYS A 11 -11.46 -16.55 -4.23
N ASP A 12 -10.81 -17.30 -5.11
CA ASP A 12 -10.34 -18.66 -4.85
C ASP A 12 -9.32 -18.68 -3.71
N ALA A 13 -8.36 -17.73 -3.72
CA ALA A 13 -7.35 -17.61 -2.68
C ALA A 13 -7.98 -17.41 -1.29
N THR A 14 -9.09 -16.68 -1.18
CA THR A 14 -9.76 -16.47 0.13
C THR A 14 -10.27 -17.75 0.78
N SER A 15 -10.48 -18.82 -0.01
CA SER A 15 -10.92 -20.12 0.50
C SER A 15 -9.76 -20.96 1.06
N ASN A 16 -8.51 -20.57 0.81
CA ASN A 16 -7.34 -21.27 1.33
C ASN A 16 -7.03 -20.82 2.77
N PRO A 17 -6.98 -21.72 3.76
CA PRO A 17 -6.78 -21.36 5.17
C PRO A 17 -5.43 -20.68 5.47
N SER A 18 -4.44 -20.82 4.57
CA SER A 18 -3.13 -20.19 4.70
C SER A 18 -3.12 -18.71 4.32
N VAL A 19 -4.10 -18.27 3.51
CA VAL A 19 -4.26 -16.86 3.14
C VAL A 19 -4.85 -16.11 4.34
N LYS A 20 -4.27 -14.96 4.68
CA LYS A 20 -4.72 -14.10 5.79
C LYS A 20 -5.15 -12.70 5.34
N ALA A 21 -4.63 -12.26 4.21
CA ALA A 21 -5.05 -11.03 3.58
C ALA A 21 -4.98 -11.15 2.06
N ILE A 22 -5.78 -10.36 1.36
CA ILE A 22 -5.67 -10.13 -0.09
C ILE A 22 -5.50 -8.64 -0.38
N ASP A 23 -4.77 -8.32 -1.45
CA ASP A 23 -4.59 -6.96 -1.97
C ASP A 23 -5.46 -6.78 -3.21
N ILE A 24 -6.34 -5.78 -3.19
CA ILE A 24 -7.29 -5.45 -4.25
C ILE A 24 -7.04 -3.99 -4.66
N GLU A 25 -6.87 -3.71 -5.94
CA GLU A 25 -6.68 -2.31 -6.38
C GLU A 25 -7.98 -1.52 -6.24
N PHE A 26 -7.89 -0.29 -5.72
CA PHE A 26 -9.02 0.62 -5.56
C PHE A 26 -9.78 0.84 -6.89
N SER A 27 -9.04 0.90 -8.00
CA SER A 27 -9.58 1.07 -9.35
C SER A 27 -10.52 -0.07 -9.79
N SER A 28 -10.27 -1.32 -9.39
CA SER A 28 -11.19 -2.42 -9.74
C SER A 28 -12.48 -2.38 -8.92
N ILE A 29 -12.41 -1.84 -7.71
CA ILE A 29 -13.59 -1.68 -6.86
C ILE A 29 -14.50 -0.60 -7.45
N ILE A 30 -13.92 0.54 -7.85
CA ILE A 30 -14.66 1.63 -8.50
C ILE A 30 -15.28 1.19 -9.84
N SER A 31 -14.60 0.33 -10.59
CA SER A 31 -15.17 -0.25 -11.83
C SER A 31 -16.14 -1.42 -11.60
N GLY A 32 -16.34 -1.83 -10.34
CA GLY A 32 -17.29 -2.88 -9.95
C GLY A 32 -16.75 -4.31 -9.95
N HIS A 33 -15.64 -4.57 -10.65
CA HIS A 33 -15.03 -5.91 -10.72
C HIS A 33 -14.53 -6.41 -9.35
N GLY A 34 -13.92 -5.52 -8.56
CA GLY A 34 -13.29 -5.84 -7.27
C GLY A 34 -14.27 -6.12 -6.13
N GLN A 35 -15.54 -5.75 -6.29
CA GLN A 35 -16.56 -5.87 -5.23
C GLN A 35 -16.74 -7.31 -4.76
N ARG A 36 -16.71 -8.26 -5.70
CA ARG A 36 -16.84 -9.70 -5.40
C ARG A 36 -15.68 -10.23 -4.55
N ALA A 37 -14.46 -9.75 -4.76
CA ALA A 37 -13.31 -10.15 -3.95
C ALA A 37 -13.45 -9.68 -2.49
N ILE A 38 -13.99 -8.48 -2.27
CA ILE A 38 -14.28 -7.96 -0.92
C ILE A 38 -15.32 -8.84 -0.22
N GLU A 39 -16.39 -9.20 -0.93
CA GLU A 39 -17.45 -10.06 -0.39
C GLU A 39 -16.93 -11.45 -0.02
N HIS A 40 -16.11 -12.04 -0.88
CA HIS A 40 -15.44 -13.32 -0.61
C HIS A 40 -14.48 -13.24 0.58
N ALA A 41 -13.68 -12.18 0.68
CA ALA A 41 -12.79 -11.97 1.81
C ALA A 41 -13.57 -11.86 3.13
N ARG A 42 -14.65 -11.07 3.16
CA ARG A 42 -15.54 -10.96 4.33
C ARG A 42 -16.16 -12.30 4.70
N LYS A 43 -16.66 -13.06 3.72
CA LYS A 43 -17.25 -14.39 3.94
C LYS A 43 -16.27 -15.36 4.61
N HIS A 44 -14.99 -15.29 4.25
CA HIS A 44 -13.95 -16.18 4.77
C HIS A 44 -13.14 -15.57 5.94
N ASN A 45 -13.53 -14.40 6.45
CA ASN A 45 -12.80 -13.65 7.49
C ASN A 45 -11.32 -13.39 7.13
N ILE A 46 -11.08 -13.01 5.87
CA ILE A 46 -9.78 -12.63 5.33
C ILE A 46 -9.67 -11.10 5.33
N SER A 47 -8.54 -10.56 5.78
CA SER A 47 -8.29 -9.13 5.75
C SER A 47 -8.10 -8.61 4.33
N THR A 48 -8.43 -7.35 4.11
CA THR A 48 -8.36 -6.69 2.81
C THR A 48 -7.42 -5.50 2.86
N ILE A 49 -6.52 -5.44 1.88
CA ILE A 49 -5.64 -4.30 1.62
C ILE A 49 -6.17 -3.64 0.35
N ILE A 50 -6.63 -2.41 0.47
CA ILE A 50 -7.13 -1.63 -0.67
C ILE A 50 -5.99 -0.76 -1.18
N SER A 51 -5.47 -1.08 -2.36
CA SER A 51 -4.24 -0.49 -2.85
C SER A 51 -4.45 0.49 -4.00
N THR A 52 -3.69 1.58 -3.98
CA THR A 52 -3.58 2.52 -5.08
C THR A 52 -2.11 2.74 -5.41
N HIS A 53 -1.78 2.69 -6.69
CA HIS A 53 -0.43 2.92 -7.20
C HIS A 53 -0.47 4.06 -8.23
N ASN A 54 0.26 5.15 -7.97
CA ASN A 54 0.55 6.15 -8.98
C ASN A 54 2.04 6.09 -9.33
N PHE A 55 2.35 5.45 -10.46
CA PHE A 55 3.71 5.28 -10.93
C PHE A 55 4.31 6.53 -11.56
N ASN A 56 3.49 7.54 -11.84
CA ASN A 56 3.91 8.73 -12.59
C ASN A 56 4.25 9.90 -11.67
N SER A 57 3.48 10.11 -10.60
CA SER A 57 3.60 11.30 -9.77
C SER A 57 3.07 11.09 -8.35
N THR A 58 3.21 12.14 -7.53
CA THR A 58 2.55 12.25 -6.23
C THR A 58 1.41 13.28 -6.31
N PRO A 59 0.16 12.87 -6.08
CA PRO A 59 -0.98 13.79 -5.98
C PRO A 59 -0.82 14.85 -4.87
N SER A 60 -1.69 15.86 -4.90
CA SER A 60 -1.73 16.87 -3.84
C SER A 60 -2.06 16.25 -2.47
N LEU A 61 -1.64 16.88 -1.37
CA LEU A 61 -1.93 16.37 -0.01
C LEU A 61 -3.43 16.06 0.21
N PRO A 62 -4.38 16.94 -0.15
CA PRO A 62 -5.82 16.63 -0.01
C PRO A 62 -6.25 15.39 -0.82
N GLU A 63 -5.67 15.17 -2.01
CA GLU A 63 -5.94 13.99 -2.81
C GLU A 63 -5.36 12.71 -2.18
N LEU A 64 -4.14 12.77 -1.63
CA LEU A 64 -3.53 11.66 -0.89
C LEU A 64 -4.41 11.24 0.30
N GLU A 65 -4.88 12.23 1.07
CA GLU A 65 -5.77 11.99 2.21
C GLU A 65 -7.12 11.42 1.79
N SER A 66 -7.69 11.94 0.70
CA SER A 66 -8.94 11.43 0.13
C SER A 66 -8.80 9.96 -0.28
N ILE A 67 -7.76 9.62 -1.03
CA ILE A 67 -7.50 8.24 -1.48
C ILE A 67 -7.36 7.29 -0.29
N LEU A 68 -6.58 7.65 0.74
CA LEU A 68 -6.41 6.82 1.93
C LEU A 68 -7.71 6.69 2.74
N THR A 69 -8.47 7.78 2.85
CA THR A 69 -9.77 7.77 3.55
C THR A 69 -10.75 6.83 2.85
N GLU A 70 -10.87 6.92 1.53
CA GLU A 70 -11.77 6.02 0.78
C GLU A 70 -11.28 4.57 0.81
N SER A 71 -9.97 4.34 0.74
CA SER A 71 -9.39 2.99 0.83
C SER A 71 -9.68 2.33 2.18
N THR A 72 -9.56 3.08 3.28
CA THR A 72 -9.78 2.60 4.66
C THR A 72 -11.26 2.47 5.05
N LYS A 73 -12.18 3.13 4.33
CA LYS A 73 -13.62 2.88 4.46
C LYS A 73 -14.02 1.54 3.85
N ILE A 74 -13.30 1.08 2.83
CA ILE A 74 -13.67 -0.11 2.05
C ILE A 74 -13.04 -1.38 2.63
N GLY A 75 -11.75 -1.33 2.97
CA GLY A 75 -11.01 -2.47 3.52
C GLY A 75 -10.22 -2.15 4.77
N ASP A 76 -9.56 -3.16 5.31
CA ASP A 76 -8.94 -3.12 6.63
C ASP A 76 -7.66 -2.28 6.66
N VAL A 77 -6.94 -2.20 5.54
CA VAL A 77 -5.74 -1.38 5.38
C VAL A 77 -5.79 -0.59 4.07
N GLY A 78 -5.64 0.73 4.15
CA GLY A 78 -5.43 1.58 2.97
C GLY A 78 -3.97 1.61 2.55
N LYS A 79 -3.66 1.18 1.32
CA LYS A 79 -2.30 1.17 0.79
C LYS A 79 -2.13 2.19 -0.33
N LEU A 80 -1.13 3.05 -0.22
CA LEU A 80 -0.83 4.08 -1.23
C LEU A 80 0.66 4.11 -1.58
N SER A 81 0.97 3.90 -2.85
CA SER A 81 2.32 4.00 -3.40
C SER A 81 2.36 5.04 -4.52
N VAL A 82 3.18 6.08 -4.37
CA VAL A 82 3.25 7.22 -5.31
C VAL A 82 4.69 7.50 -5.72
N THR A 83 4.96 8.02 -6.91
CA THR A 83 6.33 8.35 -7.35
C THR A 83 6.70 9.77 -6.93
N ALA A 84 7.80 9.95 -6.20
CA ALA A 84 8.28 11.28 -5.83
C ALA A 84 9.10 11.92 -6.95
N GLU A 85 8.77 13.18 -7.25
CA GLU A 85 9.50 14.07 -8.14
C GLU A 85 10.21 15.18 -7.34
N SER A 86 9.81 15.40 -6.08
CA SER A 86 10.37 16.40 -5.17
C SER A 86 10.38 15.93 -3.71
N PRO A 87 11.23 16.51 -2.83
CA PRO A 87 11.16 16.25 -1.39
C PRO A 87 9.80 16.59 -0.77
N SER A 88 9.09 17.60 -1.31
CA SER A 88 7.75 17.98 -0.85
C SER A 88 6.72 16.86 -1.03
N ASP A 89 6.85 16.05 -2.09
CA ASP A 89 5.97 14.91 -2.34
C ASP A 89 6.06 13.88 -1.21
N ILE A 90 7.29 13.62 -0.75
CA ILE A 90 7.54 12.68 0.35
C ILE A 90 6.96 13.24 1.64
N THR A 91 7.19 14.51 1.95
CA THR A 91 6.62 15.13 3.16
C THR A 91 5.09 15.13 3.13
N ASN A 92 4.46 15.39 1.97
CA ASN A 92 3.00 15.30 1.82
C ASN A 92 2.49 13.89 2.09
N LEU A 93 3.16 12.87 1.54
CA LEU A 93 2.81 11.47 1.82
C LEU A 93 2.93 11.13 3.31
N LEU A 94 3.99 11.58 3.98
CA LEU A 94 4.18 11.33 5.42
C LEU A 94 3.12 12.04 6.28
N VAL A 95 2.74 13.27 5.92
CA VAL A 95 1.64 14.01 6.58
C VAL A 95 0.33 13.24 6.40
N ALA A 96 -0.01 12.81 5.19
CA ALA A 96 -1.21 12.01 4.94
C ALA A 96 -1.20 10.69 5.74
N THR A 97 -0.05 10.03 5.82
CA THR A 97 0.15 8.79 6.60
C THR A 97 -0.13 9.02 8.09
N TRP A 98 0.43 10.10 8.64
CA TRP A 98 0.26 10.46 10.04
C TRP A 98 -1.18 10.82 10.37
N ASN A 99 -1.83 11.64 9.53
CA ASN A 99 -3.22 12.07 9.74
C ASN A 99 -4.18 10.87 9.77
N GLN A 100 -3.99 9.89 8.88
CA GLN A 100 -4.77 8.65 8.88
C GLN A 100 -4.50 7.81 10.14
N THR A 101 -3.25 7.70 10.55
CA THR A 101 -2.87 6.99 11.79
C THR A 101 -3.49 7.62 13.03
N GLN A 102 -3.48 8.97 13.12
CA GLN A 102 -4.13 9.70 14.21
C GLN A 102 -5.65 9.56 14.22
N SER A 103 -6.24 9.32 13.04
CA SER A 103 -7.67 9.02 12.89
C SER A 103 -8.02 7.57 13.24
N GLY A 104 -7.04 6.75 13.66
CA GLY A 104 -7.22 5.35 14.01
C GLY A 104 -7.21 4.37 12.83
N ASN A 105 -6.94 4.86 11.62
CA ASN A 105 -6.93 4.03 10.43
C ASN A 105 -5.59 3.28 10.27
N LEU A 106 -5.65 2.06 9.73
CA LEU A 106 -4.46 1.31 9.35
C LEU A 106 -4.10 1.64 7.89
N VAL A 107 -2.88 2.12 7.69
CA VAL A 107 -2.39 2.49 6.35
C VAL A 107 -1.01 1.90 6.07
N ALA A 108 -0.71 1.70 4.79
CA ALA A 108 0.60 1.32 4.29
C ALA A 108 1.00 2.26 3.16
N THR A 109 1.97 3.12 3.40
CA THR A 109 2.37 4.17 2.47
C THR A 109 3.85 4.09 2.15
N MET A 110 4.19 4.40 0.90
CA MET A 110 5.58 4.61 0.48
C MET A 110 5.64 5.50 -0.76
N SER A 111 6.73 6.26 -0.86
CA SER A 111 7.11 6.93 -2.08
C SER A 111 8.11 6.06 -2.87
N MET A 112 7.87 5.95 -4.16
CA MET A 112 8.66 5.19 -5.13
C MET A 112 9.72 6.08 -5.80
N GLY A 113 10.65 5.43 -6.51
CA GLY A 113 11.76 6.10 -7.16
C GLY A 113 12.95 6.31 -6.23
N THR A 114 14.09 6.67 -6.82
CA THR A 114 15.33 6.89 -6.07
C THR A 114 15.16 7.96 -4.99
N LEU A 115 14.45 9.06 -5.32
CA LEU A 115 14.15 10.14 -4.37
C LEU A 115 13.29 9.65 -3.21
N GLY A 116 12.26 8.85 -3.49
CA GLY A 116 11.33 8.30 -2.51
C GLY A 116 11.89 7.16 -1.65
N SER A 117 13.06 6.59 -2.00
CA SER A 117 13.63 5.39 -1.34
C SER A 117 13.59 5.44 0.19
N HIS A 118 14.04 6.55 0.78
CA HIS A 118 14.09 6.74 2.23
C HIS A 118 12.71 6.71 2.90
N SER A 119 11.62 7.03 2.19
CA SER A 119 10.25 6.94 2.73
C SER A 119 9.91 5.52 3.21
N ARG A 120 10.51 4.48 2.61
CA ARG A 120 10.33 3.08 3.03
C ARG A 120 10.83 2.81 4.45
N VAL A 121 11.85 3.56 4.87
CA VAL A 121 12.46 3.46 6.19
C VAL A 121 11.72 4.35 7.18
N ILE A 122 11.35 5.57 6.78
CA ILE A 122 10.82 6.58 7.70
C ILE A 122 9.30 6.53 7.88
N ALA A 123 8.52 6.09 6.87
CA ALA A 123 7.06 6.05 6.95
C ALA A 123 6.51 5.19 8.12
N PRO A 124 7.16 4.08 8.55
CA PRO A 124 6.75 3.36 9.76
C PRO A 124 6.68 4.22 11.01
N PHE A 125 7.57 5.21 11.16
CA PHE A 125 7.56 6.16 12.29
C PHE A 125 6.38 7.13 12.25
N TYR A 126 5.76 7.31 11.08
CA TYR A 126 4.53 8.08 10.88
C TYR A 126 3.28 7.19 10.86
N GLY A 127 3.43 5.88 11.11
CA GLY A 127 2.32 4.95 11.28
C GLY A 127 2.05 3.99 10.13
N SER A 128 2.85 4.03 9.06
CA SER A 128 2.76 3.03 7.97
C SER A 128 3.00 1.61 8.51
N LYS A 129 2.04 0.70 8.29
CA LYS A 129 1.99 -0.62 8.94
C LYS A 129 2.65 -1.73 8.13
N ILE A 130 2.82 -1.55 6.82
CA ILE A 130 3.38 -2.58 5.93
C ILE A 130 4.52 -1.97 5.11
N GLY A 131 5.71 -2.55 5.26
CA GLY A 131 6.89 -2.24 4.45
C GLY A 131 7.15 -3.34 3.42
N TYR A 132 7.64 -2.95 2.23
CA TYR A 132 7.95 -3.87 1.15
C TYR A 132 9.41 -3.76 0.74
N ALA A 133 10.09 -4.89 0.66
CA ALA A 133 11.45 -5.02 0.18
C ALA A 133 11.60 -6.27 -0.72
N PRO A 134 12.36 -6.18 -1.81
CA PRO A 134 12.70 -7.33 -2.64
C PRO A 134 13.61 -8.31 -1.89
N LEU A 135 13.47 -9.60 -2.20
CA LEU A 135 14.41 -10.65 -1.78
C LEU A 135 15.68 -10.66 -2.63
N ASP A 136 15.57 -10.32 -3.92
CA ASP A 136 16.69 -10.22 -4.86
C ASP A 136 16.69 -8.83 -5.50
N LEU A 137 17.78 -8.09 -5.31
CA LEU A 137 17.95 -6.74 -5.85
C LEU A 137 18.11 -6.71 -7.38
N ASN A 138 18.46 -7.85 -8.01
CA ASN A 138 18.53 -7.92 -9.47
C ASN A 138 17.14 -7.98 -10.12
N ASN A 139 16.09 -8.27 -9.34
CA ASN A 139 14.71 -8.35 -9.78
C ASN A 139 13.84 -7.23 -9.16
N THR A 140 14.43 -6.06 -8.89
CA THR A 140 13.68 -4.93 -8.33
C THR A 140 12.58 -4.49 -9.27
N THR A 141 11.36 -4.40 -8.75
CA THR A 141 10.18 -3.96 -9.51
C THR A 141 10.07 -2.45 -9.61
N ALA A 142 10.88 -1.69 -8.86
CA ALA A 142 10.93 -0.23 -8.90
C ALA A 142 12.30 0.29 -8.44
N PRO A 143 12.76 1.45 -8.96
CA PRO A 143 13.96 2.12 -8.47
C PRO A 143 13.84 2.52 -6.98
N GLY A 144 14.97 2.53 -6.27
CA GLY A 144 15.03 2.97 -4.87
C GLY A 144 14.60 1.94 -3.82
N GLN A 145 14.58 0.64 -4.17
CA GLN A 145 14.34 -0.44 -3.21
C GLN A 145 15.63 -0.80 -2.45
N TYR A 146 15.52 -0.98 -1.13
CA TYR A 146 16.56 -1.58 -0.30
C TYR A 146 16.36 -3.10 -0.25
N SER A 147 17.44 -3.87 -0.08
CA SER A 147 17.29 -5.29 0.27
C SER A 147 16.53 -5.42 1.60
N LEU A 148 15.88 -6.57 1.81
CA LEU A 148 15.17 -6.84 3.06
C LEU A 148 16.07 -6.65 4.28
N GLU A 149 17.31 -7.13 4.23
CA GLU A 149 18.29 -6.97 5.31
C GLU A 149 18.62 -5.50 5.58
N THR A 150 18.91 -4.73 4.54
CA THR A 150 19.22 -3.29 4.66
C THR A 150 18.03 -2.52 5.22
N LEU A 151 16.81 -2.72 4.68
CA LEU A 151 15.61 -2.05 5.17
C LEU A 151 15.37 -2.34 6.65
N ARG A 152 15.47 -3.63 7.04
CA ARG A 152 15.30 -4.06 8.43
C ARG A 152 16.33 -3.41 9.35
N ASN A 153 17.60 -3.36 8.95
CA ASN A 153 18.66 -2.77 9.76
C ASN A 153 18.50 -1.26 9.92
N LEU A 154 18.08 -0.55 8.86
CA LEU A 154 17.80 0.89 8.90
C LEU A 154 16.64 1.22 9.84
N ILE A 155 15.51 0.51 9.73
CA ILE A 155 14.36 0.72 10.62
C ILE A 155 14.76 0.44 12.07
N LYS A 156 15.47 -0.67 12.32
CA LYS A 156 15.93 -1.04 13.66
C LYS A 156 16.90 -0.01 14.27
N SER A 157 17.73 0.63 13.45
CA SER A 157 18.72 1.61 13.94
C SER A 157 18.10 2.97 14.29
N LEU A 158 16.87 3.23 13.82
CA LEU A 158 16.13 4.48 14.05
C LEU A 158 15.02 4.31 15.10
N SER A 159 14.78 3.09 15.59
CA SER A 159 13.78 2.75 16.62
C SER A 159 14.43 2.63 18.00
#